data_AF-A0A3Q1GPQ1-F1
#
_entry.id   AF-A0A3Q1GPQ1-F1
#
_cell.length_a   1.000
_cell.length_b   1.000
_cell.length_c   1.000
_cell.angle_alpha   90.00
_cell.angle_beta   90.00
_cell.angle_gamma   90.00
#
_symmetry.space_group_name_H-M   'P 1'
#
loop_
_entity.id
_entity.type
_entity.pdbx_description
1 polymer ?
#
loop_
_entity_poly.entity_id
_entity_poly.type
_entity_poly.pdbx_seq_one_letter_code
_entity_poly.pdbx_strand_id
1 'polypeptide(L)'
;MKRIKRKKQNGGVGVNGSATREPNCGRKQKLTEIHQALISDPVDIETLRRAAASRGGLLTDDMRRKAWPKLLNINVYDLPYKPGRDVRENHKDYNQVVLDVRRSMKRFPKGMPTAERAVLQEQLIDIILEVLKRNPQLHYYQGYHDVAVTLLLLVGERMALAMLDTLSNYHLRDFMDPTMDSTKHILNYLMPILEQVDLELHDFMIRAEVGTIFALSWLITWYGHVLPEFKHTLRLYDFFLASHPLMPIYLAATIVLHREKEVKQTECDMAMVHHLLSHIPQDLPYEILIGQAQDLFDQYPPSLLAKRAALQSRKSLSINTFQAFQLSTLHQRPDSVLQRLTKAQGSATSRHASRQTGLEAALPGDRGQLWGKGNRMVKMAVWGLSATLGAAVFAVAQTALDWGPEVLLQLF
;
A
#
# COMPACT_ATOMS: atom_id res chain seq x y z
N MET A 1 26.16 11.80 74.72
CA MET A 1 24.87 11.51 75.38
C MET A 1 23.84 12.58 75.00
N LYS A 2 22.73 12.12 74.40
CA LYS A 2 21.35 12.67 74.34
C LYS A 2 21.12 14.20 74.41
N ARG A 3 20.46 14.72 73.38
CA ARG A 3 19.28 15.59 73.57
C ARG A 3 18.21 15.31 72.52
N ILE A 4 17.03 14.97 73.03
CA ILE A 4 15.78 14.62 72.36
C ILE A 4 15.22 15.86 71.63
N LYS A 5 14.84 15.71 70.36
CA LYS A 5 14.04 16.72 69.63
C LYS A 5 12.61 16.20 69.43
N ARG A 6 11.66 17.02 69.90
CA ARG A 6 10.22 16.84 69.79
C ARG A 6 9.76 16.90 68.33
N LYS A 7 8.84 15.99 68.03
CA LYS A 7 8.10 15.77 66.78
C LYS A 7 7.07 16.88 66.58
N LYS A 8 7.00 17.50 65.40
CA LYS A 8 5.85 18.28 64.93
C LYS A 8 5.44 17.72 63.57
N GLN A 9 4.20 17.25 63.49
CA GLN A 9 3.55 16.77 62.26
C GLN A 9 3.32 17.93 61.30
N ASN A 10 3.44 17.66 59.99
CA ASN A 10 2.53 18.23 59.02
C ASN A 10 2.38 17.25 57.85
N GLY A 11 1.12 17.00 57.48
CA GLY A 11 0.71 16.01 56.50
C GLY A 11 1.09 16.36 55.07
N GLY A 12 1.59 15.36 54.35
CA GLY A 12 1.68 15.35 52.90
C GLY A 12 0.76 14.26 52.38
N VAL A 13 -0.35 14.66 51.77
CA VAL A 13 -1.24 13.80 50.98
C VAL A 13 -0.43 13.32 49.78
N GLY A 14 -0.13 12.02 49.74
CA GLY A 14 0.49 11.37 48.60
C GLY A 14 -0.48 11.38 47.42
N VAL A 15 -0.18 12.18 46.40
CA VAL A 15 -0.81 12.12 45.09
C VAL A 15 -0.39 10.80 44.45
N ASN A 16 -1.32 9.85 44.39
CA ASN A 16 -1.18 8.64 43.60
C ASN A 16 -0.97 9.04 42.13
N GLY A 17 0.27 8.91 41.66
CA GLY A 17 0.58 8.98 40.24
C GLY A 17 -0.14 7.85 39.52
N SER A 18 -1.13 8.19 38.69
CA SER A 18 -1.69 7.27 37.72
C SER A 18 -0.60 6.92 36.71
N ALA A 19 0.07 5.78 36.94
CA ALA A 19 0.88 5.15 35.93
C ALA A 19 -0.02 4.89 34.72
N THR A 20 0.28 5.58 33.62
CA THR A 20 -0.26 5.40 32.27
C THR A 20 -0.16 3.93 31.84
N ARG A 21 -1.19 3.15 32.15
CA ARG A 21 -1.50 1.92 31.44
C ARG A 21 -2.30 2.31 30.19
N GLU A 22 -2.04 1.62 29.07
CA GLU A 22 -2.86 1.54 27.84
C GLU A 22 -2.45 2.32 26.55
N PRO A 23 -1.22 2.13 26.04
CA PRO A 23 -1.01 2.10 24.58
C PRO A 23 -0.87 0.67 24.01
N ASN A 24 -0.42 -0.28 24.83
CA ASN A 24 -0.10 -1.64 24.38
C ASN A 24 -1.31 -2.58 24.22
N CYS A 25 -2.43 -2.31 24.92
CA CYS A 25 -3.63 -3.16 24.83
C CYS A 25 -4.31 -2.99 23.46
N GLY A 26 -4.56 -1.75 23.03
CA GLY A 26 -5.18 -1.45 21.73
C GLY A 26 -4.35 -1.93 20.53
N ARG A 27 -3.01 -1.84 20.59
CA ARG A 27 -2.13 -2.36 19.51
C ARG A 27 -2.24 -3.88 19.36
N LYS A 28 -2.26 -4.63 20.47
CA LYS A 28 -2.40 -6.10 20.45
C LYS A 28 -3.78 -6.53 19.95
N GLN A 29 -4.83 -5.83 20.39
CA GLN A 29 -6.19 -6.07 19.92
C GLN A 29 -6.31 -5.85 18.41
N LYS A 30 -5.79 -4.73 17.90
CA LYS A 30 -5.80 -4.42 16.47
C LYS A 30 -5.00 -5.44 15.64
N LEU A 31 -3.84 -5.90 16.12
CA LEU A 31 -3.11 -7.00 15.46
C LEU A 31 -3.95 -8.28 15.38
N THR A 32 -4.66 -8.62 16.46
CA THR A 32 -5.52 -9.80 16.51
C THR A 32 -6.69 -9.67 15.54
N GLU A 33 -7.30 -8.49 15.45
CA GLU A 33 -8.37 -8.18 14.51
C GLU A 33 -7.90 -8.30 13.05
N ILE A 34 -6.75 -7.69 12.70
CA ILE A 34 -6.16 -7.81 11.36
C ILE A 34 -5.87 -9.28 11.02
N HIS A 35 -5.28 -10.03 11.96
CA HIS A 35 -5.00 -11.44 11.76
C HIS A 35 -6.30 -12.24 11.55
N GLN A 36 -7.31 -12.01 12.37
CA GLN A 36 -8.60 -12.69 12.25
C GLN A 36 -9.25 -12.41 10.89
N ALA A 37 -9.22 -11.15 10.44
CA ALA A 37 -9.74 -10.75 9.14
C ALA A 37 -9.02 -11.43 7.96
N LEU A 38 -7.69 -11.58 8.04
CA LEU A 38 -6.88 -12.27 7.04
C LEU A 38 -7.19 -13.77 6.94
N ILE A 39 -7.61 -14.41 8.04
CA ILE A 39 -7.87 -15.86 8.08
C ILE A 39 -9.34 -16.25 7.87
N SER A 40 -10.24 -15.28 7.85
CA SER A 40 -11.66 -15.49 7.51
C SER A 40 -11.84 -16.02 6.08
N ASP A 41 -12.94 -16.74 5.86
CA ASP A 41 -13.34 -17.27 4.54
C ASP A 41 -14.81 -16.90 4.26
N PRO A 42 -15.09 -15.92 3.38
CA PRO A 42 -14.12 -15.10 2.62
C PRO A 42 -13.28 -14.18 3.52
N VAL A 43 -12.16 -13.69 2.99
CA VAL A 43 -11.30 -12.74 3.71
C VAL A 43 -12.11 -11.49 4.05
N ASP A 44 -12.06 -11.03 5.30
CA ASP A 44 -12.81 -9.84 5.73
C ASP A 44 -12.07 -8.56 5.32
N ILE A 45 -12.23 -8.18 4.06
CA ILE A 45 -11.59 -7.00 3.48
C ILE A 45 -12.06 -5.70 4.15
N GLU A 46 -13.30 -5.64 4.62
CA GLU A 46 -13.84 -4.43 5.21
C GLU A 46 -13.17 -4.11 6.55
N THR A 47 -12.96 -5.14 7.37
CA THR A 47 -12.16 -5.00 8.60
C THR A 47 -10.71 -4.64 8.28
N LEU A 48 -10.10 -5.20 7.22
CA LEU A 48 -8.76 -4.79 6.79
C LEU A 48 -8.68 -3.33 6.35
N ARG A 49 -9.68 -2.84 5.60
CA ARG A 49 -9.75 -1.42 5.19
C ARG A 49 -9.87 -0.50 6.40
N ARG A 50 -10.81 -0.79 7.31
CA ARG A 50 -10.97 -0.01 8.56
C ARG A 50 -9.70 -0.03 9.41
N ALA A 51 -9.03 -1.17 9.51
CA ALA A 51 -7.76 -1.28 10.24
C ALA A 51 -6.63 -0.47 9.58
N ALA A 52 -6.56 -0.45 8.26
CA ALA A 52 -5.54 0.28 7.51
C ALA A 52 -5.76 1.80 7.51
N ALA A 53 -7.02 2.26 7.49
CA ALA A 53 -7.36 3.67 7.60
C ALA A 53 -7.19 4.21 9.03
N SER A 54 -7.62 3.45 10.05
CA SER A 54 -7.55 3.85 11.46
C SER A 54 -6.12 4.04 11.97
N ARG A 55 -6.00 4.77 13.08
CA ARG A 55 -4.73 5.21 13.68
C ARG A 55 -3.65 4.13 13.67
N GLY A 56 -2.45 4.47 13.17
CA GLY A 56 -1.28 3.59 13.10
C GLY A 56 -1.31 2.55 11.96
N GLY A 57 -2.36 2.52 11.14
CA GLY A 57 -2.46 1.64 9.97
C GLY A 57 -2.32 0.15 10.30
N LEU A 58 -1.59 -0.58 9.46
CA LEU A 58 -1.42 -2.03 9.59
C LEU A 58 -0.32 -2.46 10.57
N LEU A 59 0.29 -1.49 11.28
CA LEU A 59 1.19 -1.66 12.43
C LEU A 59 2.58 -2.23 12.15
N THR A 60 2.73 -3.25 11.29
CA THR A 60 4.01 -3.91 11.00
C THR A 60 4.13 -4.31 9.52
N ASP A 61 5.36 -4.44 9.06
CA ASP A 61 5.65 -4.84 7.67
C ASP A 61 5.18 -6.26 7.37
N ASP A 62 5.19 -7.16 8.36
CA ASP A 62 4.65 -8.51 8.23
C ASP A 62 3.14 -8.53 7.97
N MET A 63 2.39 -7.63 8.63
CA MET A 63 0.96 -7.48 8.37
C MET A 63 0.73 -6.87 6.99
N ARG A 64 1.52 -5.86 6.60
CA ARG A 64 1.42 -5.25 5.26
C ARG A 64 1.67 -6.25 4.14
N ARG A 65 2.72 -7.08 4.25
CA ARG A 65 3.03 -8.16 3.30
C ARG A 65 1.87 -9.13 3.07
N LYS A 66 0.98 -9.29 4.07
CA LYS A 66 -0.20 -10.16 3.97
C LYS A 66 -1.45 -9.40 3.53
N ALA A 67 -1.66 -8.19 4.05
CA ALA A 67 -2.89 -7.43 3.86
C ALA A 67 -2.90 -6.60 2.57
N TRP A 68 -1.79 -6.00 2.16
CA TRP A 68 -1.75 -5.19 0.94
C TRP A 68 -2.14 -5.98 -0.33
N PRO A 69 -1.67 -7.22 -0.55
CA PRO A 69 -2.15 -8.02 -1.67
C PRO A 69 -3.67 -8.25 -1.61
N LYS A 70 -4.23 -8.43 -0.42
CA LYS A 70 -5.68 -8.62 -0.24
C LYS A 70 -6.47 -7.34 -0.51
N LEU A 71 -5.98 -6.18 -0.07
CA LEU A 71 -6.60 -4.90 -0.40
C LEU A 71 -6.62 -4.65 -1.92
N LEU A 72 -5.62 -5.18 -2.63
CA LEU A 72 -5.51 -5.10 -4.09
C LEU A 72 -6.13 -6.26 -4.87
N ASN A 73 -6.82 -7.20 -4.21
CA ASN A 73 -7.37 -8.40 -4.84
C ASN A 73 -6.34 -9.26 -5.59
N ILE A 74 -5.11 -9.32 -5.09
CA ILE A 74 -4.02 -10.08 -5.69
C ILE A 74 -4.02 -11.51 -5.18
N ASN A 75 -3.97 -12.44 -6.12
CA ASN A 75 -3.83 -13.84 -5.83
C ASN A 75 -2.35 -14.21 -5.57
N VAL A 76 -2.00 -14.41 -4.31
CA VAL A 76 -0.63 -14.76 -3.89
C VAL A 76 -0.15 -16.12 -4.40
N TYR A 77 -1.05 -16.99 -4.87
CA TYR A 77 -0.70 -18.30 -5.44
C TYR A 77 -0.47 -18.26 -6.95
N ASP A 78 -0.83 -17.16 -7.59
CA ASP A 78 -0.75 -16.96 -9.04
C ASP A 78 -0.03 -15.64 -9.32
N LEU A 79 1.22 -15.56 -8.83
CA LEU A 79 2.06 -14.39 -9.01
C LEU A 79 2.81 -14.49 -10.34
N PRO A 80 3.02 -13.37 -11.04
CA PRO A 80 3.80 -13.35 -12.26
C PRO A 80 5.21 -13.91 -12.03
N TYR A 81 5.76 -14.48 -13.08
CA TYR A 81 7.18 -14.85 -13.11
C TYR A 81 8.04 -13.62 -12.92
N LYS A 82 9.26 -13.83 -12.41
CA LYS A 82 10.25 -12.77 -12.35
C LYS A 82 10.53 -12.27 -13.77
N PRO A 83 10.56 -10.94 -14.01
CA PRO A 83 10.91 -10.43 -15.31
C PRO A 83 12.31 -10.92 -15.71
N GLY A 84 12.46 -11.32 -16.98
CA GLY A 84 13.77 -11.55 -17.56
C GLY A 84 14.40 -10.24 -18.00
N ARG A 85 15.70 -10.26 -18.30
CA ARG A 85 16.41 -9.08 -18.82
C ARG A 85 15.97 -8.69 -20.24
N ASP A 86 15.30 -9.60 -20.94
CA ASP A 86 14.72 -9.39 -22.27
C ASP A 86 13.66 -8.29 -22.26
N VAL A 87 13.06 -7.96 -21.11
CA VAL A 87 12.11 -6.86 -20.96
C VAL A 87 12.72 -5.50 -21.32
N ARG A 88 14.04 -5.38 -21.24
CA ARG A 88 14.80 -4.15 -21.53
C ARG A 88 14.99 -3.92 -23.03
N GLU A 89 14.98 -4.98 -23.81
CA GLU A 89 15.31 -4.93 -25.23
C GLU A 89 14.27 -4.12 -26.00
N ASN A 90 14.72 -3.08 -26.72
CA ASN A 90 13.89 -2.19 -27.53
C ASN A 90 12.73 -1.49 -26.77
N HIS A 91 12.81 -1.39 -25.44
CA HIS A 91 11.77 -0.71 -24.67
C HIS A 91 11.95 0.81 -24.73
N LYS A 92 10.94 1.53 -25.25
CA LYS A 92 10.98 2.98 -25.48
C LYS A 92 11.35 3.79 -24.21
N ASP A 93 10.88 3.35 -23.05
CA ASP A 93 11.10 4.05 -21.78
C ASP A 93 12.37 3.63 -21.02
N TYR A 94 13.13 2.63 -21.51
CA TYR A 94 14.28 2.04 -20.78
C TYR A 94 15.26 3.08 -20.24
N ASN A 95 15.74 3.96 -21.11
CA ASN A 95 16.74 4.96 -20.76
C ASN A 95 16.23 5.93 -19.68
N GLN A 96 14.97 6.35 -19.78
CA GLN A 96 14.36 7.25 -18.81
C GLN A 96 14.20 6.57 -17.44
N VAL A 97 13.72 5.33 -17.42
CA VAL A 97 13.57 4.53 -16.19
C VAL A 97 14.92 4.34 -15.50
N VAL A 98 15.98 4.00 -16.25
CA VAL A 98 17.34 3.84 -15.71
C VAL A 98 17.84 5.14 -15.08
N LEU A 99 17.65 6.28 -15.75
CA LEU A 99 18.07 7.59 -15.23
C LEU A 99 17.35 7.94 -13.91
N ASP A 100 16.06 7.67 -13.83
CA ASP A 100 15.26 7.98 -12.66
C ASP A 100 15.59 7.06 -11.47
N VAL A 101 15.75 5.75 -11.71
CA VAL A 101 16.16 4.79 -10.68
C VAL A 101 17.55 5.09 -10.13
N ARG A 102 18.47 5.63 -10.95
CA ARG A 102 19.78 6.08 -10.48
C ARG A 102 19.68 7.30 -9.56
N ARG A 103 18.67 8.16 -9.73
CA ARG A 103 18.46 9.37 -8.92
C ARG A 103 17.73 9.08 -7.60
N SER A 104 17.07 7.92 -7.45
CA SER A 104 16.28 7.55 -6.26
C SER A 104 17.10 7.02 -5.07
N MET A 105 18.42 7.25 -5.05
CA MET A 105 19.35 6.73 -4.02
C MET A 105 18.91 7.00 -2.58
N LYS A 106 18.26 8.15 -2.32
CA LYS A 106 17.77 8.55 -0.99
C LYS A 106 16.63 7.66 -0.45
N ARG A 107 15.99 6.85 -1.31
CA ARG A 107 14.86 5.98 -0.96
C ARG A 107 15.31 4.65 -0.35
N PHE A 108 16.56 4.24 -0.58
CA PHE A 108 17.10 3.02 0.00
C PHE A 108 17.52 3.25 1.47
N PRO A 109 17.38 2.23 2.34
CA PRO A 109 17.82 2.31 3.73
C PRO A 109 19.27 2.80 3.87
N LYS A 110 19.50 3.73 4.81
CA LYS A 110 20.84 4.20 5.15
C LYS A 110 21.69 3.02 5.62
N GLY A 111 22.85 2.82 5.01
CA GLY A 111 23.76 1.70 5.33
C GLY A 111 23.56 0.43 4.51
N MET A 112 22.57 0.38 3.59
CA MET A 112 22.43 -0.75 2.67
C MET A 112 23.71 -0.93 1.82
N PRO A 113 24.27 -2.15 1.73
CA PRO A 113 25.42 -2.44 0.87
C PRO A 113 25.20 -2.06 -0.59
N THR A 114 26.23 -1.52 -1.25
CA THR A 114 26.14 -1.07 -2.65
C THR A 114 25.76 -2.21 -3.60
N ALA A 115 26.26 -3.43 -3.36
CA ALA A 115 25.94 -4.59 -4.18
C ALA A 115 24.46 -4.98 -4.07
N GLU A 116 23.91 -5.02 -2.84
CA GLU A 116 22.49 -5.28 -2.60
C GLU A 116 21.61 -4.21 -3.25
N ARG A 117 21.98 -2.93 -3.09
CA ARG A 117 21.27 -1.82 -3.71
C ARG A 117 21.27 -1.92 -5.23
N ALA A 118 22.40 -2.26 -5.84
CA ALA A 118 22.49 -2.43 -7.28
C ALA A 118 21.53 -3.52 -7.78
N VAL A 119 21.43 -4.65 -7.06
CA VAL A 119 20.46 -5.70 -7.38
C VAL A 119 19.03 -5.17 -7.32
N LEU A 120 18.67 -4.43 -6.27
CA LEU A 120 17.32 -3.86 -6.15
C LEU A 120 17.03 -2.81 -7.23
N GLN A 121 18.02 -2.02 -7.65
CA GLN A 121 17.86 -1.07 -8.75
C GLN A 121 17.59 -1.78 -10.08
N GLU A 122 18.30 -2.87 -10.36
CA GLU A 122 18.07 -3.69 -11.54
C GLU A 122 16.67 -4.31 -11.52
N GLN A 123 16.26 -4.88 -10.38
CA GLN A 123 14.90 -5.41 -10.19
C GLN A 123 13.84 -4.32 -10.36
N LEU A 124 14.08 -3.11 -9.86
CA LEU A 124 13.15 -1.99 -9.99
C LEU A 124 12.94 -1.59 -11.46
N ILE A 125 14.03 -1.53 -12.23
CA ILE A 125 13.98 -1.28 -13.67
C ILE A 125 13.15 -2.37 -14.35
N ASP A 126 13.46 -3.63 -14.07
CA ASP A 126 12.81 -4.79 -14.68
C ASP A 126 11.29 -4.85 -14.38
N ILE A 127 10.90 -4.55 -13.14
CA ILE A 127 9.50 -4.48 -12.72
C ILE A 127 8.74 -3.38 -13.49
N ILE A 128 9.30 -2.17 -13.55
CA ILE A 128 8.64 -1.03 -14.21
C ILE A 128 8.42 -1.34 -15.69
N LEU A 129 9.45 -1.84 -16.37
CA LEU A 129 9.37 -2.16 -17.80
C LEU A 129 8.42 -3.33 -18.07
N GLU A 130 8.37 -4.32 -17.19
CA GLU A 130 7.44 -5.45 -17.34
C GLU A 130 5.99 -5.00 -17.22
N VAL A 131 5.67 -4.08 -16.29
CA VAL A 131 4.33 -3.49 -16.20
C VAL A 131 3.98 -2.73 -17.47
N LEU A 132 4.88 -1.90 -17.99
CA LEU A 132 4.65 -1.12 -19.22
C LEU A 132 4.52 -2.01 -20.46
N LYS A 133 5.32 -3.08 -20.56
CA LYS A 133 5.26 -4.06 -21.65
C LYS A 133 3.92 -4.81 -21.66
N ARG A 134 3.40 -5.18 -20.49
CA ARG A 134 2.09 -5.84 -20.35
C ARG A 134 0.90 -4.92 -20.62
N ASN A 135 1.10 -3.62 -20.44
CA ASN A 135 0.05 -2.62 -20.51
C ASN A 135 0.45 -1.51 -21.49
N PRO A 136 0.42 -1.77 -22.81
CA PRO A 136 0.89 -0.82 -23.82
C PRO A 136 0.12 0.51 -23.85
N GLN A 137 -1.07 0.55 -23.24
CA GLN A 137 -1.85 1.77 -23.04
C GLN A 137 -1.26 2.72 -22.00
N LEU A 138 -0.40 2.24 -21.10
CA LEU A 138 0.18 3.02 -20.01
C LEU A 138 1.45 3.72 -20.48
N HIS A 139 1.65 4.95 -20.01
CA HIS A 139 2.82 5.76 -20.35
C HIS A 139 3.59 6.06 -19.07
N TYR A 140 4.91 5.88 -19.12
CA TYR A 140 5.77 6.16 -17.97
C TYR A 140 5.77 7.65 -17.64
N TYR A 141 5.68 7.98 -16.36
CA TYR A 141 5.84 9.34 -15.85
C TYR A 141 6.96 9.41 -14.81
N GLN A 142 7.67 10.54 -14.76
CA GLN A 142 8.74 10.76 -13.80
C GLN A 142 8.15 10.87 -12.37
N GLY A 143 8.52 9.93 -11.51
CA GLY A 143 7.96 9.76 -10.16
C GLY A 143 7.31 8.40 -9.94
N TYR A 144 6.96 7.68 -11.01
CA TYR A 144 6.40 6.32 -10.91
C TYR A 144 7.33 5.34 -10.19
N HIS A 145 8.64 5.50 -10.37
CA HIS A 145 9.66 4.70 -9.70
C HIS A 145 9.65 4.84 -8.17
N ASP A 146 9.19 5.97 -7.61
CA ASP A 146 9.07 6.15 -6.16
C ASP A 146 7.98 5.24 -5.57
N VAL A 147 6.92 4.97 -6.34
CA VAL A 147 5.89 4.00 -5.96
C VAL A 147 6.42 2.58 -6.07
N ALA A 148 7.05 2.27 -7.20
CA ALA A 148 7.59 0.94 -7.47
C ALA A 148 8.67 0.52 -6.44
N VAL A 149 9.58 1.42 -6.06
CA VAL A 149 10.63 1.11 -5.06
C VAL A 149 10.05 0.86 -3.67
N THR A 150 8.99 1.58 -3.30
CA THR A 150 8.32 1.40 -2.00
C THR A 150 7.70 0.01 -1.91
N LEU A 151 7.07 -0.47 -2.98
CA LEU A 151 6.55 -1.83 -3.06
C LEU A 151 7.68 -2.87 -3.05
N LEU A 152 8.72 -2.67 -3.88
CA LEU A 152 9.86 -3.59 -3.97
C LEU A 152 10.52 -3.81 -2.60
N LEU A 153 10.79 -2.74 -1.87
CA LEU A 153 11.44 -2.80 -0.56
C LEU A 153 10.60 -3.54 0.49
N LEU A 154 9.27 -3.51 0.40
CA LEU A 154 8.40 -4.11 1.40
C LEU A 154 8.02 -5.57 1.09
N VAL A 155 7.60 -5.83 -0.15
CA VAL A 155 6.98 -7.10 -0.55
C VAL A 155 7.83 -7.94 -1.50
N GLY A 156 8.96 -7.40 -1.96
CA GLY A 156 9.87 -8.07 -2.88
C GLY A 156 9.38 -8.13 -4.33
N GLU A 157 10.26 -8.55 -5.22
CA GLU A 157 10.15 -8.42 -6.68
C GLU A 157 8.82 -8.92 -7.29
N ARG A 158 8.45 -10.19 -7.10
CA ARG A 158 7.27 -10.79 -7.75
C ARG A 158 5.95 -10.19 -7.26
N MET A 159 5.85 -9.93 -5.96
CA MET A 159 4.66 -9.33 -5.37
C MET A 159 4.57 -7.85 -5.76
N ALA A 160 5.70 -7.13 -5.74
CA ALA A 160 5.76 -5.75 -6.18
C ALA A 160 5.33 -5.61 -7.64
N LEU A 161 5.74 -6.52 -8.53
CA LEU A 161 5.27 -6.56 -9.91
C LEU A 161 3.75 -6.70 -10.00
N ALA A 162 3.15 -7.68 -9.30
CA ALA A 162 1.70 -7.88 -9.32
C ALA A 162 0.93 -6.68 -8.73
N MET A 163 1.46 -6.11 -7.64
CA MET A 163 0.88 -4.95 -6.98
C MET A 163 0.96 -3.70 -7.86
N LEU A 164 2.12 -3.45 -8.44
CA LEU A 164 2.34 -2.30 -9.30
C LEU A 164 1.48 -2.39 -10.56
N ASP A 165 1.42 -3.56 -11.20
CA ASP A 165 0.53 -3.82 -12.35
C ASP A 165 -0.94 -3.51 -12.04
N THR A 166 -1.41 -3.94 -10.87
CA THR A 166 -2.77 -3.62 -10.41
C THR A 166 -2.93 -2.12 -10.17
N LEU A 167 -2.03 -1.49 -9.41
CA LEU A 167 -2.11 -0.06 -9.09
C LEU A 167 -2.11 0.80 -10.36
N SER A 168 -1.31 0.44 -11.35
CA SER A 168 -1.17 1.15 -12.62
C SER A 168 -2.40 1.08 -13.51
N ASN A 169 -3.22 0.04 -13.36
CA ASN A 169 -4.50 -0.09 -14.06
C ASN A 169 -5.69 0.51 -13.30
N TYR A 170 -5.52 0.85 -12.02
CA TYR A 170 -6.58 1.44 -11.19
C TYR A 170 -6.17 2.78 -10.59
N HIS A 171 -5.39 2.80 -9.50
CA HIS A 171 -5.17 4.03 -8.73
C HIS A 171 -4.31 5.06 -9.47
N LEU A 172 -3.27 4.58 -10.17
CA LEU A 172 -2.31 5.43 -10.87
C LEU A 172 -2.67 5.60 -12.36
N ARG A 173 -3.78 5.02 -12.81
CA ARG A 173 -4.12 4.90 -14.23
C ARG A 173 -4.14 6.24 -14.94
N ASP A 174 -4.77 7.24 -14.33
CA ASP A 174 -4.88 8.60 -14.86
C ASP A 174 -3.53 9.34 -14.91
N PHE A 175 -2.56 8.99 -14.04
CA PHE A 175 -1.20 9.56 -14.10
C PHE A 175 -0.37 8.99 -15.25
N MET A 176 -0.77 7.83 -15.78
CA MET A 176 -0.10 7.11 -16.85
C MET A 176 -0.75 7.33 -18.22
N ASP A 177 -1.61 8.34 -18.35
CA ASP A 177 -2.12 8.77 -19.66
C ASP A 177 -1.01 9.44 -20.51
N PRO A 178 -1.18 9.50 -21.84
CA PRO A 178 -0.19 10.12 -22.72
C PRO A 178 0.04 11.61 -22.46
N THR A 179 -0.95 12.29 -21.89
CA THR A 179 -0.87 13.70 -21.49
C THR A 179 -1.14 13.84 -20.00
N MET A 180 -0.69 14.95 -19.42
CA MET A 180 -0.93 15.25 -18.00
C MET A 180 -2.34 15.80 -17.73
N ASP A 181 -3.26 15.76 -18.68
CA ASP A 181 -4.59 16.37 -18.54
C ASP A 181 -5.44 15.66 -17.48
N SER A 182 -5.37 14.32 -17.44
CA SER A 182 -6.04 13.51 -16.41
C SER A 182 -5.44 13.77 -15.02
N THR A 183 -4.11 13.93 -14.92
CA THR A 183 -3.44 14.33 -13.67
C THR A 183 -3.87 15.72 -13.21
N LYS A 184 -3.92 16.71 -14.12
CA LYS A 184 -4.42 18.06 -13.83
C LYS A 184 -5.87 18.02 -13.37
N HIS A 185 -6.69 17.17 -13.96
CA HIS A 185 -8.08 16.98 -13.55
C HIS A 185 -8.18 16.49 -12.09
N ILE A 186 -7.33 15.55 -11.68
CA ILE A 186 -7.25 15.10 -10.28
C ILE A 186 -6.82 16.27 -9.37
N LEU A 187 -5.79 17.03 -9.75
CA LEU A 187 -5.31 18.17 -8.97
C LEU A 187 -6.38 19.27 -8.80
N ASN A 188 -7.24 19.46 -9.81
CA ASN A 188 -8.30 20.46 -9.76
C ASN A 188 -9.41 20.15 -8.75
N TYR A 189 -9.44 18.96 -8.13
CA TYR A 189 -10.30 18.72 -6.96
C TYR A 189 -9.83 19.49 -5.72
N LEU A 190 -8.57 19.93 -5.65
CA LEU A 190 -8.02 20.63 -4.49
C LEU A 190 -8.76 21.94 -4.18
N MET A 191 -8.89 22.84 -5.16
CA MET A 191 -9.51 24.16 -4.92
C MET A 191 -10.97 24.07 -4.46
N PRO A 192 -11.84 23.25 -5.09
CA PRO A 192 -13.20 23.03 -4.58
C PRO A 192 -13.25 22.48 -3.16
N ILE A 193 -12.32 21.58 -2.76
CA ILE A 193 -12.26 21.10 -1.37
C ILE A 193 -11.94 22.27 -0.43
N LEU A 194 -10.94 23.08 -0.77
CA LEU A 194 -10.55 24.24 0.03
C LEU A 194 -11.69 25.26 0.13
N GLU A 195 -12.39 25.56 -0.97
CA GLU A 195 -13.54 26.47 -1.00
C GLU A 195 -14.64 26.06 -0.02
N GLN A 196 -14.88 24.75 0.15
CA GLN A 196 -15.90 24.26 1.07
C GLN A 196 -15.52 24.41 2.55
N VAL A 197 -14.24 24.38 2.86
CA VAL A 197 -13.75 24.32 4.24
C VAL A 197 -13.28 25.69 4.73
N ASP A 198 -12.55 26.42 3.88
CA ASP A 198 -11.96 27.71 4.18
C ASP A 198 -11.95 28.61 2.93
N LEU A 199 -13.01 29.39 2.78
CA LEU A 199 -13.20 30.30 1.66
C LEU A 199 -12.13 31.41 1.62
N GLU A 200 -11.64 31.86 2.77
CA GLU A 200 -10.61 32.89 2.84
C GLU A 200 -9.27 32.36 2.29
N LEU A 201 -8.90 31.13 2.66
CA LEU A 201 -7.71 30.46 2.12
C LEU A 201 -7.84 30.23 0.62
N HIS A 202 -8.99 29.75 0.19
CA HIS A 202 -9.30 29.55 -1.23
C HIS A 202 -9.11 30.86 -2.02
N ASP A 203 -9.75 31.94 -1.58
CA ASP A 203 -9.70 33.22 -2.28
C ASP A 203 -8.29 33.82 -2.26
N PHE A 204 -7.54 33.62 -1.17
CA PHE A 204 -6.13 34.01 -1.11
C PHE A 204 -5.30 33.26 -2.16
N MET A 205 -5.45 31.94 -2.26
CA MET A 205 -4.72 31.13 -3.25
C MET A 205 -5.10 31.47 -4.69
N ILE A 206 -6.37 31.81 -4.96
CA ILE A 206 -6.82 32.31 -6.26
C ILE A 206 -6.16 33.65 -6.58
N ARG A 207 -6.17 34.62 -5.65
CA ARG A 207 -5.52 35.93 -5.86
C ARG A 207 -4.01 35.82 -6.04
N ALA A 208 -3.36 34.86 -5.38
CA ALA A 208 -1.94 34.58 -5.55
C ALA A 208 -1.62 33.85 -6.87
N GLU A 209 -2.62 33.39 -7.62
CA GLU A 209 -2.46 32.67 -8.91
C GLU A 209 -1.56 31.42 -8.82
N VAL A 210 -1.49 30.79 -7.63
CA VAL A 210 -0.57 29.66 -7.39
C VAL A 210 -0.97 28.38 -8.12
N GLY A 211 -2.27 28.24 -8.43
CA GLY A 211 -2.82 27.02 -9.02
C GLY A 211 -2.65 25.80 -8.10
N THR A 212 -2.49 24.61 -8.69
CA THR A 212 -2.44 23.34 -7.93
C THR A 212 -1.21 22.48 -8.25
N ILE A 213 -0.31 22.97 -9.10
CA ILE A 213 0.85 22.21 -9.60
C ILE A 213 1.86 21.89 -8.50
N PHE A 214 1.94 22.69 -7.42
CA PHE A 214 2.80 22.38 -6.27
C PHE A 214 2.51 21.00 -5.66
N ALA A 215 1.26 20.52 -5.73
CA ALA A 215 0.83 19.23 -5.20
C ALA A 215 1.04 18.06 -6.17
N LEU A 216 1.46 18.32 -7.42
CA LEU A 216 1.65 17.29 -8.44
C LEU A 216 2.60 16.19 -7.98
N SER A 217 3.77 16.59 -7.47
CA SER A 217 4.80 15.64 -7.01
C SER A 217 4.31 14.78 -5.85
N TRP A 218 3.40 15.29 -5.02
CA TRP A 218 2.83 14.57 -3.89
C TRP A 218 1.95 13.44 -4.37
N LEU A 219 1.07 13.72 -5.32
CA LEU A 219 0.11 12.75 -5.83
C LEU A 219 0.79 11.66 -6.66
N ILE A 220 1.64 12.03 -7.62
CA ILE A 220 2.20 11.06 -8.57
C ILE A 220 3.22 10.11 -7.91
N THR A 221 3.80 10.51 -6.77
CA THR A 221 4.74 9.69 -5.99
C THR A 221 4.12 9.08 -4.73
N TRP A 222 2.81 9.27 -4.51
CA TRP A 222 2.13 8.93 -3.25
C TRP A 222 2.90 9.42 -2.01
N TYR A 223 3.34 10.68 -2.07
CA TYR A 223 4.15 11.37 -1.07
C TYR A 223 5.51 10.74 -0.78
N GLY A 224 5.87 9.67 -1.50
CA GLY A 224 7.13 8.96 -1.33
C GLY A 224 8.30 9.90 -1.49
N HIS A 225 8.29 10.77 -2.50
CA HIS A 225 9.40 11.67 -2.76
C HIS A 225 9.62 12.72 -1.65
N VAL A 226 8.53 13.14 -0.99
CA VAL A 226 8.55 14.30 -0.08
C VAL A 226 8.74 13.87 1.38
N LEU A 227 8.27 12.69 1.75
CA LEU A 227 8.39 12.20 3.12
C LEU A 227 9.80 11.68 3.42
N PRO A 228 10.47 12.22 4.46
CA PRO A 228 11.84 11.81 4.79
C PRO A 228 11.90 10.42 5.43
N GLU A 229 10.86 10.03 6.17
CA GLU A 229 10.84 8.77 6.90
C GLU A 229 9.99 7.71 6.18
N PHE A 230 10.62 6.60 5.84
CA PHE A 230 9.96 5.49 5.13
C PHE A 230 8.73 4.95 5.88
N LYS A 231 8.75 4.96 7.21
CA LYS A 231 7.62 4.53 8.06
C LYS A 231 6.35 5.35 7.80
N HIS A 232 6.48 6.65 7.53
CA HIS A 232 5.35 7.52 7.22
C HIS A 232 4.82 7.23 5.81
N THR A 233 5.71 6.98 4.85
CA THR A 233 5.31 6.50 3.50
C THR A 233 4.49 5.22 3.60
N LEU A 234 4.96 4.20 4.33
CA LEU A 234 4.23 2.94 4.50
C LEU A 234 2.87 3.15 5.18
N ARG A 235 2.78 4.06 6.15
CA ARG A 235 1.51 4.42 6.80
C ARG A 235 0.51 5.07 5.85
N LEU A 236 0.97 5.91 4.93
CA LEU A 236 0.12 6.47 3.87
C LEU A 236 -0.30 5.41 2.86
N TYR A 237 0.57 4.45 2.54
CA TYR A 237 0.20 3.35 1.65
C TYR A 237 -0.88 2.46 2.28
N ASP A 238 -0.80 2.18 3.59
CA ASP A 238 -1.88 1.50 4.31
C ASP A 238 -3.22 2.23 4.06
N PHE A 239 -3.22 3.55 4.17
CA PHE A 239 -4.41 4.38 3.97
C PHE A 239 -4.89 4.39 2.51
N PHE A 240 -4.01 4.67 1.55
CA PHE A 240 -4.38 4.80 0.13
C PHE A 240 -4.84 3.49 -0.48
N LEU A 241 -4.19 2.36 -0.15
CA LEU A 241 -4.60 1.03 -0.63
C LEU A 241 -5.98 0.62 -0.10
N ALA A 242 -6.39 1.17 1.03
CA ALA A 242 -7.69 0.91 1.65
C ALA A 242 -8.80 1.87 1.18
N SER A 243 -8.45 2.94 0.48
CA SER A 243 -9.32 4.09 0.21
C SER A 243 -9.60 4.29 -1.28
N HIS A 244 -10.47 5.26 -1.59
CA HIS A 244 -10.75 5.68 -2.96
C HIS A 244 -9.49 6.25 -3.65
N PRO A 245 -9.31 6.12 -4.99
CA PRO A 245 -8.11 6.60 -5.71
C PRO A 245 -7.84 8.09 -5.59
N LEU A 246 -8.88 8.89 -5.31
CA LEU A 246 -8.74 10.33 -5.06
C LEU A 246 -8.32 10.67 -3.62
N MET A 247 -8.24 9.70 -2.70
CA MET A 247 -7.86 9.99 -1.31
C MET A 247 -6.53 10.77 -1.16
N PRO A 248 -5.49 10.56 -1.99
CA PRO A 248 -4.30 11.40 -1.97
C PRO A 248 -4.56 12.91 -2.15
N ILE A 249 -5.56 13.33 -2.95
CA ILE A 249 -5.87 14.76 -3.11
C ILE A 249 -6.56 15.33 -1.86
N TYR A 250 -7.35 14.52 -1.13
CA TYR A 250 -7.93 14.94 0.15
C TYR A 250 -6.86 15.09 1.22
N LEU A 251 -5.86 14.19 1.23
CA LEU A 251 -4.70 14.37 2.10
C LEU A 251 -3.95 15.67 1.75
N ALA A 252 -3.76 15.99 0.46
CA ALA A 252 -3.16 17.26 0.04
C ALA A 252 -3.96 18.46 0.58
N ALA A 253 -5.29 18.42 0.48
CA ALA A 253 -6.16 19.46 1.02
C ALA A 253 -5.98 19.62 2.54
N THR A 254 -5.94 18.53 3.31
CA THR A 254 -5.71 18.61 4.76
C THR A 254 -4.35 19.18 5.12
N ILE A 255 -3.30 18.89 4.34
CA ILE A 255 -1.96 19.45 4.56
C ILE A 255 -1.98 20.96 4.31
N VAL A 256 -2.63 21.41 3.24
CA VAL A 256 -2.77 22.84 2.92
C VAL A 256 -3.60 23.56 3.99
N LEU A 257 -4.73 22.99 4.40
CA LEU A 257 -5.59 23.52 5.46
C LEU A 257 -4.87 23.56 6.81
N HIS A 258 -4.07 22.56 7.14
CA HIS A 258 -3.28 22.57 8.38
C HIS A 258 -2.29 23.74 8.44
N ARG A 259 -1.82 24.19 7.27
CA ARG A 259 -0.87 25.30 7.11
C ARG A 259 -1.55 26.60 6.68
N GLU A 260 -2.87 26.72 6.82
CA GLU A 260 -3.64 27.87 6.33
C GLU A 260 -3.11 29.21 6.84
N LYS A 261 -2.70 29.27 8.11
CA LYS A 261 -2.11 30.47 8.72
C LYS A 261 -0.79 30.89 8.07
N GLU A 262 0.10 29.93 7.80
CA GLU A 262 1.38 30.21 7.13
C GLU A 262 1.13 30.71 5.71
N VAL A 263 0.20 30.09 5.00
CA VAL A 263 -0.16 30.47 3.62
C VAL A 263 -0.73 31.89 3.59
N LYS A 264 -1.73 32.20 4.43
CA LYS A 264 -2.38 33.52 4.49
C LYS A 264 -1.44 34.65 4.95
N GLN A 265 -0.38 34.33 5.69
CA GLN A 265 0.64 35.29 6.15
C GLN A 265 1.78 35.51 5.15
N THR A 266 1.92 34.62 4.17
CA THR A 266 2.92 34.75 3.12
C THR A 266 2.54 35.87 2.16
N GLU A 267 3.52 36.43 1.45
CA GLU A 267 3.23 37.38 0.38
C GLU A 267 2.29 36.75 -0.65
N CYS A 268 1.24 37.49 -1.04
CA CYS A 268 0.20 37.04 -1.97
C CYS A 268 0.73 37.07 -3.42
N ASP A 269 1.74 36.25 -3.68
CA ASP A 269 2.46 36.09 -4.94
C ASP A 269 2.62 34.60 -5.26
N MET A 270 2.53 34.27 -6.55
CA MET A 270 2.58 32.88 -7.03
C MET A 270 3.86 32.17 -6.58
N ALA A 271 5.03 32.80 -6.71
CA ALA A 271 6.29 32.15 -6.42
C ALA A 271 6.45 31.91 -4.91
N MET A 272 6.04 32.86 -4.08
CA MET A 272 6.14 32.75 -2.63
C MET A 272 5.24 31.64 -2.07
N VAL A 273 3.97 31.62 -2.50
CA VAL A 273 3.03 30.57 -2.06
C VAL A 273 3.44 29.20 -2.62
N HIS A 274 3.87 29.13 -3.88
CA HIS A 274 4.37 27.89 -4.48
C HIS A 274 5.60 27.36 -3.73
N HIS A 275 6.54 28.24 -3.37
CA HIS A 275 7.74 27.87 -2.62
C HIS A 275 7.39 27.32 -1.24
N LEU A 276 6.52 28.00 -0.50
CA LEU A 276 6.05 27.58 0.83
C LEU A 276 5.39 26.20 0.77
N LEU A 277 4.46 26.02 -0.17
CA LEU A 277 3.68 24.80 -0.26
C LEU A 277 4.52 23.65 -0.79
N SER A 278 5.41 23.86 -1.75
CA SER A 278 6.28 22.79 -2.29
C SER A 278 7.16 22.10 -1.22
N HIS A 279 7.42 22.79 -0.11
CA HIS A 279 8.17 22.25 1.02
C HIS A 279 7.23 21.77 2.12
N ILE A 280 7.07 20.46 2.27
CA ILE A 280 6.29 19.86 3.36
C ILE A 280 7.14 19.81 4.65
N PRO A 281 6.64 20.35 5.78
CA PRO A 281 7.30 20.22 7.07
C PRO A 281 7.46 18.75 7.50
N GLN A 282 8.58 18.42 8.15
CA GLN A 282 8.88 17.02 8.50
C GLN A 282 8.01 16.48 9.65
N ASP A 283 7.51 17.37 10.50
CA ASP A 283 6.82 17.12 11.76
C ASP A 283 5.30 17.23 11.67
N LEU A 284 4.74 17.15 10.45
CA LEU A 284 3.29 17.17 10.27
C LEU A 284 2.59 16.05 11.07
N PRO A 285 1.43 16.34 11.68
CA PRO A 285 0.69 15.35 12.47
C PRO A 285 -0.10 14.38 11.57
N TYR A 286 0.60 13.52 10.82
CA TYR A 286 0.02 12.67 9.77
C TYR A 286 -1.19 11.85 10.23
N GLU A 287 -1.22 11.33 11.46
CA GLU A 287 -2.39 10.58 11.95
C GLU A 287 -3.65 11.44 12.09
N ILE A 288 -3.51 12.72 12.44
CA ILE A 288 -4.62 13.67 12.48
C ILE A 288 -5.04 14.02 11.05
N LEU A 289 -4.07 14.31 10.17
CA LEU A 289 -4.33 14.68 8.78
C LEU A 289 -5.01 13.54 8.00
N ILE A 290 -4.62 12.28 8.23
CA ILE A 290 -5.28 11.11 7.63
C ILE A 290 -6.74 11.01 8.09
N GLY A 291 -7.01 11.21 9.38
CA GLY A 291 -8.38 11.23 9.90
C GLY A 291 -9.22 12.34 9.27
N GLN A 292 -8.67 13.56 9.23
CA GLN A 292 -9.32 14.70 8.58
C GLN A 292 -9.54 14.48 7.08
N ALA A 293 -8.64 13.78 6.38
CA ALA A 293 -8.80 13.51 4.96
C ALA A 293 -9.97 12.56 4.70
N GLN A 294 -10.15 11.57 5.57
CA GLN A 294 -11.33 10.70 5.56
C GLN A 294 -12.60 11.50 5.84
N ASP A 295 -12.61 12.35 6.88
CA ASP A 295 -13.76 13.19 7.22
C ASP A 295 -14.15 14.14 6.08
N LEU A 296 -13.17 14.73 5.39
CA LEU A 296 -13.40 15.58 4.22
C LEU A 296 -13.95 14.79 3.03
N PHE A 297 -13.45 13.57 2.81
CA PHE A 297 -13.96 12.69 1.76
C PHE A 297 -15.43 12.32 1.98
N ASP A 298 -15.79 12.01 3.23
CA ASP A 298 -17.16 11.63 3.59
C ASP A 298 -18.15 12.81 3.50
N GLN A 299 -17.70 14.02 3.88
CA GLN A 299 -18.51 15.24 3.79
C GLN A 299 -18.63 15.77 2.36
N TYR A 300 -17.54 15.72 1.59
CA TYR A 300 -17.45 16.30 0.25
C TYR A 300 -16.98 15.25 -0.77
N PRO A 301 -17.77 14.20 -1.03
CA PRO A 301 -17.35 13.13 -1.91
C PRO A 301 -17.11 13.63 -3.35
N PRO A 302 -16.27 12.94 -4.15
CA PRO A 302 -15.92 13.39 -5.50
C PRO A 302 -17.14 13.63 -6.41
N SER A 303 -18.22 12.87 -6.23
CA SER A 303 -19.47 13.02 -6.99
C SER A 303 -20.17 14.37 -6.74
N LEU A 304 -20.02 14.93 -5.54
CA LEU A 304 -20.52 16.25 -5.18
C LEU A 304 -19.64 17.34 -5.81
N LEU A 305 -18.32 17.21 -5.67
CA LEU A 305 -17.34 18.21 -6.12
C LEU A 305 -17.21 18.30 -7.64
N ALA A 306 -17.37 17.17 -8.35
CA ALA A 306 -17.29 17.11 -9.81
C ALA A 306 -18.28 18.06 -10.50
N LYS A 307 -19.46 18.30 -9.90
CA LYS A 307 -20.47 19.21 -10.43
C LYS A 307 -20.06 20.68 -10.36
N ARG A 308 -19.22 21.05 -9.41
CA ARG A 308 -18.83 22.45 -9.13
C ARG A 308 -17.57 22.88 -9.88
N ALA A 309 -16.66 21.94 -10.08
CA ALA A 309 -15.32 22.26 -10.54
C ALA A 309 -15.17 22.39 -12.08
N ALA A 310 -16.27 22.46 -12.84
CA ALA A 310 -16.29 22.25 -14.30
C ALA A 310 -15.59 20.94 -14.73
N LEU A 311 -15.50 19.97 -13.80
CA LEU A 311 -14.76 18.73 -13.95
C LEU A 311 -15.67 17.66 -14.58
N GLN A 312 -15.35 17.24 -15.81
CA GLN A 312 -15.93 16.05 -16.41
C GLN A 312 -15.45 14.78 -15.66
N SER A 313 -16.07 14.40 -14.54
CA SER A 313 -15.76 13.11 -13.87
C SER A 313 -15.84 11.91 -14.82
N ARG A 314 -16.63 12.05 -15.90
CA ARG A 314 -16.78 11.09 -17.00
C ARG A 314 -15.47 10.69 -17.70
N LYS A 315 -14.35 11.42 -17.51
CA LYS A 315 -13.05 11.09 -18.14
C LYS A 315 -12.07 10.32 -17.25
N SER A 316 -12.22 10.32 -15.92
CA SER A 316 -11.27 9.62 -15.04
C SER A 316 -11.48 8.11 -15.10
N LEU A 317 -10.48 7.39 -15.61
CA LEU A 317 -10.53 5.92 -15.69
C LEU A 317 -10.36 5.30 -14.30
N SER A 318 -9.50 5.91 -13.47
CA SER A 318 -9.31 5.48 -12.08
C SER A 318 -10.63 5.47 -11.30
N ILE A 319 -11.43 6.55 -11.37
CA ILE A 319 -12.71 6.64 -10.63
C ILE A 319 -13.74 5.66 -11.18
N ASN A 320 -13.89 5.60 -12.51
CA ASN A 320 -14.92 4.77 -13.15
C ASN A 320 -14.72 3.27 -12.91
N THR A 321 -13.47 2.81 -12.84
CA THR A 321 -13.14 1.39 -12.64
C THR A 321 -13.10 0.99 -11.17
N PHE A 322 -12.93 1.95 -10.26
CA PHE A 322 -12.69 1.67 -8.85
C PHE A 322 -13.85 0.98 -8.14
N GLN A 323 -15.10 1.36 -8.42
CA GLN A 323 -16.25 0.72 -7.76
C GLN A 323 -16.33 -0.78 -8.08
N ALA A 324 -16.12 -1.14 -9.35
CA ALA A 324 -16.05 -2.54 -9.78
C ALA A 324 -14.87 -3.27 -9.12
N PHE A 325 -13.70 -2.62 -9.05
CA PHE A 325 -12.54 -3.14 -8.35
C PHE A 325 -12.82 -3.40 -6.87
N GLN A 326 -13.41 -2.43 -6.15
CA GLN A 326 -13.75 -2.57 -4.74
C GLN A 326 -14.72 -3.73 -4.50
N LEU A 327 -15.76 -3.88 -5.33
CA LEU A 327 -16.68 -5.02 -5.24
C LEU A 327 -15.99 -6.36 -5.50
N SER A 328 -15.02 -6.40 -6.41
CA SER A 328 -14.25 -7.62 -6.70
C SER A 328 -13.45 -8.09 -5.49
N THR A 329 -12.95 -7.15 -4.66
CA THR A 329 -12.16 -7.48 -3.48
C THR A 329 -12.96 -8.25 -2.43
N LEU A 330 -14.28 -7.99 -2.31
CA LEU A 330 -15.13 -8.56 -1.26
C LEU A 330 -15.37 -10.07 -1.39
N HIS A 331 -15.11 -10.64 -2.57
CA HIS A 331 -15.38 -12.05 -2.88
C HIS A 331 -14.12 -12.92 -2.85
N GLN A 332 -13.05 -12.44 -2.20
CA GLN A 332 -11.78 -13.17 -2.09
C GLN A 332 -11.93 -14.42 -1.21
N ARG A 333 -11.85 -15.58 -1.86
CA ARG A 333 -11.79 -16.87 -1.17
C ARG A 333 -10.41 -17.51 -1.29
N PRO A 334 -9.81 -17.97 -0.18
CA PRO A 334 -8.53 -18.66 -0.20
C PRO A 334 -8.51 -19.92 -1.10
N ASP A 335 -9.65 -20.59 -1.28
CA ASP A 335 -9.79 -21.82 -2.05
C ASP A 335 -10.16 -21.60 -3.54
N SER A 336 -10.29 -20.35 -3.99
CA SER A 336 -10.70 -20.02 -5.36
C SER A 336 -9.78 -20.64 -6.43
N VAL A 337 -8.48 -20.76 -6.14
CA VAL A 337 -7.51 -21.44 -7.02
C VAL A 337 -7.73 -22.94 -7.06
N LEU A 338 -7.95 -23.58 -5.91
CA LEU A 338 -8.27 -25.00 -5.84
C LEU A 338 -9.56 -25.28 -6.63
N GLN A 339 -10.60 -24.45 -6.46
CA GLN A 339 -11.83 -24.59 -7.24
C GLN A 339 -11.59 -24.40 -8.75
N ARG A 340 -10.75 -23.46 -9.16
CA ARG A 340 -10.38 -23.27 -10.58
C ARG A 340 -9.60 -24.46 -11.13
N LEU A 341 -8.62 -24.99 -10.39
CA LEU A 341 -7.85 -26.16 -10.77
C LEU A 341 -8.72 -27.42 -10.81
N THR A 342 -9.62 -27.63 -9.84
CA THR A 342 -10.58 -28.73 -9.85
C THR A 342 -11.59 -28.59 -10.99
N LYS A 343 -12.04 -27.38 -11.33
CA LYS A 343 -12.88 -27.13 -12.52
C LYS A 343 -12.11 -27.35 -13.83
N ALA A 344 -10.85 -26.95 -13.91
CA ALA A 344 -10.00 -27.17 -15.08
C ALA A 344 -9.69 -28.67 -15.27
N GLN A 345 -9.40 -29.39 -14.18
CA GLN A 345 -9.20 -30.84 -14.19
C GLN A 345 -10.51 -31.61 -14.45
N GLY A 346 -11.65 -31.14 -13.95
CA GLY A 346 -12.99 -31.67 -14.25
C GLY A 346 -13.39 -31.47 -15.72
N SER A 347 -13.02 -30.34 -16.30
CA SER A 347 -13.21 -30.05 -17.74
C SER A 347 -12.29 -30.89 -18.62
N ALA A 348 -11.04 -31.12 -18.19
CA ALA A 348 -10.11 -32.01 -18.90
C ALA A 348 -10.52 -33.50 -18.83
N THR A 349 -11.04 -33.95 -17.69
CA THR A 349 -11.58 -35.32 -17.54
C THR A 349 -12.90 -35.50 -18.28
N SER A 350 -13.77 -34.48 -18.36
CA SER A 350 -14.96 -34.50 -19.22
C SER A 350 -14.64 -34.58 -20.71
N ARG A 351 -13.50 -34.05 -21.17
CA ARG A 351 -13.04 -34.19 -22.58
C ARG A 351 -12.38 -35.54 -22.87
N HIS A 352 -11.92 -36.26 -21.85
CA HIS A 352 -11.41 -37.63 -21.99
C HIS A 352 -12.48 -38.70 -21.80
N ALA A 353 -13.59 -38.40 -21.11
CA ALA A 353 -14.71 -39.32 -20.91
C ALA A 353 -15.59 -39.53 -22.17
N SER A 354 -15.43 -38.72 -23.22
CA SER A 354 -16.15 -38.90 -24.50
C SER A 354 -15.43 -39.82 -25.50
N ARG A 355 -14.37 -40.53 -25.10
CA ARG A 355 -13.60 -41.39 -26.01
C ARG A 355 -13.39 -42.86 -25.59
N GLN A 356 -14.03 -43.34 -24.53
CA GLN A 356 -14.02 -44.76 -24.20
C GLN A 356 -15.40 -45.24 -23.72
N THR A 357 -16.19 -45.73 -24.66
CA THR A 357 -17.28 -46.67 -24.41
C THR A 357 -16.72 -48.08 -24.34
N GLY A 358 -16.93 -48.80 -23.24
CA GLY A 358 -16.82 -50.27 -23.20
C GLY A 358 -16.42 -50.90 -21.87
N LEU A 359 -17.39 -51.59 -21.26
CA LEU A 359 -17.33 -52.64 -20.22
C LEU A 359 -17.17 -52.28 -18.73
N GLU A 360 -18.27 -52.60 -18.00
CA GLU A 360 -18.39 -53.27 -16.68
C GLU A 360 -17.53 -52.83 -15.47
N ALA A 361 -17.95 -52.88 -14.21
CA ALA A 361 -19.22 -53.08 -13.48
C ALA A 361 -18.88 -52.84 -11.98
N ALA A 362 -19.89 -52.43 -11.20
CA ALA A 362 -20.04 -52.61 -9.74
C ALA A 362 -18.96 -52.10 -8.75
N LEU A 363 -19.35 -51.17 -7.86
CA LEU A 363 -19.39 -51.34 -6.39
C LEU A 363 -19.99 -50.06 -5.72
N PRO A 364 -20.70 -50.17 -4.58
CA PRO A 364 -21.71 -49.21 -4.16
C PRO A 364 -21.14 -48.02 -3.37
N GLY A 365 -21.97 -46.99 -3.32
CA GLY A 365 -21.65 -45.70 -2.74
C GLY A 365 -21.47 -45.75 -1.23
N ASP A 366 -20.32 -45.22 -0.80
CA ASP A 366 -20.22 -44.52 0.47
C ASP A 366 -19.11 -43.46 0.37
N ARG A 367 -19.39 -42.38 -0.36
CA ARG A 367 -18.46 -41.25 -0.55
C ARG A 367 -19.05 -39.91 -0.06
N GLY A 368 -20.10 -39.99 0.77
CA GLY A 368 -20.85 -38.83 1.27
C GLY A 368 -20.45 -38.33 2.65
N GLN A 369 -19.84 -39.17 3.50
CA GLN A 369 -19.70 -38.85 4.93
C GLN A 369 -18.27 -38.58 5.43
N LEU A 370 -17.23 -38.80 4.61
CA LEU A 370 -15.82 -38.56 4.98
C LEU A 370 -15.27 -37.20 4.51
N TRP A 371 -15.99 -36.44 3.69
CA TRP A 371 -15.47 -35.22 3.05
C TRP A 371 -15.43 -33.98 3.96
N GLY A 372 -16.16 -33.98 5.08
CA GLY A 372 -16.19 -32.85 6.03
C GLY A 372 -14.94 -32.72 6.91
N LYS A 373 -14.29 -33.85 7.26
CA LYS A 373 -13.09 -33.86 8.12
C LYS A 373 -11.79 -33.73 7.32
N GLY A 374 -11.72 -34.30 6.11
CA GLY A 374 -10.55 -34.20 5.24
C GLY A 374 -10.24 -32.76 4.79
N ASN A 375 -11.28 -31.93 4.59
CA ASN A 375 -11.11 -30.56 4.14
C ASN A 375 -10.46 -29.66 5.21
N ARG A 376 -10.68 -29.91 6.52
CA ARG A 376 -9.99 -29.17 7.60
C ARG A 376 -8.52 -29.56 7.72
N MET A 377 -8.17 -30.83 7.54
CA MET A 377 -6.78 -31.29 7.58
C MET A 377 -5.99 -30.82 6.37
N VAL A 378 -6.58 -30.84 5.16
CA VAL A 378 -5.95 -30.30 3.95
C VAL A 378 -5.82 -28.78 4.05
N LYS A 379 -6.84 -28.07 4.54
CA LYS A 379 -6.74 -26.63 4.84
C LYS A 379 -5.64 -26.37 5.88
N MET A 380 -5.62 -27.06 7.02
CA MET A 380 -4.56 -26.91 8.02
C MET A 380 -3.17 -27.30 7.48
N ALA A 381 -3.06 -28.24 6.55
CA ALA A 381 -1.81 -28.62 5.91
C ALA A 381 -1.33 -27.54 4.92
N VAL A 382 -2.21 -26.91 4.16
CA VAL A 382 -1.88 -25.75 3.29
C VAL A 382 -1.41 -24.56 4.14
N TRP A 383 -2.06 -24.34 5.28
CA TRP A 383 -1.68 -23.32 6.25
C TRP A 383 -0.36 -23.66 6.98
N GLY A 384 -0.17 -24.93 7.34
CA GLY A 384 1.01 -25.46 8.00
C GLY A 384 2.25 -25.46 7.09
N LEU A 385 2.11 -25.86 5.82
CA LEU A 385 3.18 -25.78 4.82
C LEU A 385 3.61 -24.33 4.54
N SER A 386 2.68 -23.37 4.62
CA SER A 386 3.01 -21.93 4.50
C SER A 386 3.80 -21.41 5.71
N ALA A 387 3.56 -21.96 6.91
CA ALA A 387 4.31 -21.62 8.12
C ALA A 387 5.67 -22.34 8.19
N THR A 388 5.76 -23.59 7.73
CA THR A 388 6.99 -24.38 7.79
C THR A 388 7.96 -24.07 6.65
N LEU A 389 7.53 -23.65 5.46
CA LEU A 389 8.47 -23.11 4.45
C LEU A 389 9.08 -21.78 4.91
N GLY A 390 8.33 -20.94 5.62
CA GLY A 390 8.88 -19.74 6.26
C GLY A 390 9.89 -20.06 7.38
N ALA A 391 9.61 -21.09 8.19
CA ALA A 391 10.51 -21.51 9.28
C ALA A 391 11.72 -22.32 8.79
N ALA A 392 11.59 -23.12 7.72
CA ALA A 392 12.71 -23.89 7.15
C ALA A 392 13.69 -22.98 6.41
N VAL A 393 13.20 -21.96 5.70
CA VAL A 393 14.06 -20.91 5.11
C VAL A 393 14.75 -20.10 6.22
N PHE A 394 14.08 -19.87 7.36
CA PHE A 394 14.67 -19.19 8.52
C PHE A 394 15.71 -20.04 9.26
N ALA A 395 15.47 -21.34 9.44
CA ALA A 395 16.41 -22.27 10.09
C ALA A 395 17.66 -22.50 9.22
N VAL A 396 17.50 -22.60 7.89
CA VAL A 396 18.64 -22.69 6.94
C VAL A 396 19.41 -21.37 6.86
N ALA A 397 18.73 -20.21 7.01
CA ALA A 397 19.40 -18.91 7.08
C ALA A 397 20.16 -18.71 8.40
N GLN A 398 19.66 -19.24 9.53
CA GLN A 398 20.36 -19.17 10.82
C GLN A 398 21.55 -20.15 10.90
N THR A 399 21.44 -21.38 10.40
CA THR A 399 22.58 -22.31 10.39
C THR A 399 23.68 -21.89 9.41
N ALA A 400 23.34 -21.18 8.32
CA ALA A 400 24.34 -20.57 7.43
C ALA A 400 25.09 -19.39 8.07
N LEU A 401 24.53 -18.74 9.09
CA LEU A 401 25.19 -17.66 9.85
C LEU A 401 26.13 -18.19 10.95
N ASP A 402 25.88 -19.40 11.47
CA ASP A 402 26.75 -20.03 12.47
C ASP A 402 27.98 -20.74 11.85
N TRP A 403 27.98 -20.95 10.53
CA TRP A 403 29.10 -21.55 9.79
C TRP A 403 29.91 -20.46 9.05
N GLY A 404 30.60 -19.61 9.80
CA GLY A 404 31.66 -18.75 9.26
C GLY A 404 32.07 -17.62 10.20
N PRO A 405 33.20 -17.79 10.93
CA PRO A 405 34.46 -17.30 10.37
C PRO A 405 35.58 -18.36 10.24
N GLU A 406 35.34 -19.63 10.62
CA GLU A 406 36.42 -20.64 10.65
C GLU A 406 36.59 -21.45 9.35
N VAL A 407 35.60 -21.48 8.44
CA VAL A 407 35.70 -22.24 7.18
C VAL A 407 36.37 -21.43 6.04
N LEU A 408 36.46 -20.10 6.17
CA LEU A 408 37.09 -19.23 5.17
C LEU A 408 38.63 -19.12 5.29
N LEU A 409 39.23 -19.74 6.30
CA LEU A 409 40.69 -19.74 6.53
C LEU A 409 41.40 -21.04 6.07
N GLN A 410 40.69 -21.98 5.45
CA GLN A 410 41.30 -23.20 4.88
C GLN A 410 41.22 -23.29 3.34
N LEU A 411 40.81 -22.21 2.66
CA LEU A 411 40.72 -22.16 1.19
C LEU A 411 41.54 -21.03 0.55
N PHE A 412 42.52 -20.48 1.28
CA PHE A 412 43.63 -19.71 0.72
C PHE A 412 44.95 -20.09 1.39
#